data_AF-A0A565BN94-F1
#
_entry.id   AF-A0A565BN94-F1
#
_cell.length_a   1.000
_cell.length_b   1.000
_cell.length_c   1.000
_cell.angle_alpha   90.00
_cell.angle_beta   90.00
_cell.angle_gamma   90.00
#
_symmetry.space_group_name_H-M   'P 1'
#
loop_
_entity.id
_entity.type
_entity.pdbx_description
1 polymer ?
#
loop_
_entity_poly.entity_id
_entity_poly.type
_entity_poly.pdbx_seq_one_letter_code
_entity_poly.pdbx_strand_id
1 'polypeptide(L)'
;MPTSTEFEPCSDDYITSVEVGITNYNHDTLSVVMLTINRTNRGIARAFGSGLIGSNEEPVLASIKYEKILVLQKRDHKILGFYGRSSKFLEEIGVYVEPINDE
;
A
#
# COMPACT_ATOMS: atom_id res chain seq x y z
N MET A 1 5.02 -11.87 19.18
CA MET A 1 3.71 -11.24 18.97
C MET A 1 3.73 -10.60 17.60
N PRO A 2 2.66 -10.69 16.78
CA PRO A 2 2.60 -9.90 15.56
C PRO A 2 2.64 -8.41 15.95
N THR A 3 3.49 -7.63 15.30
CA THR A 3 3.55 -6.18 15.45
C THR A 3 2.52 -5.55 14.51
N SER A 4 1.63 -4.72 15.03
CA SER A 4 0.79 -3.84 14.20
C SER A 4 1.52 -2.53 13.92
N THR A 5 1.28 -1.94 12.74
CA THR A 5 1.70 -0.58 12.41
C THR A 5 0.46 0.17 11.98
N GLU A 6 0.24 1.33 12.59
CA GLU A 6 -0.96 2.14 12.40
C GLU A 6 -0.57 3.53 11.91
N PHE A 7 -1.47 4.16 11.16
CA PHE A 7 -1.31 5.51 10.65
C PHE A 7 -2.67 6.21 10.70
N GLU A 8 -2.68 7.40 11.28
CA GLU A 8 -3.85 8.28 11.31
C GLU A 8 -3.60 9.49 10.39
N PRO A 9 -4.37 9.65 9.30
CA PRO A 9 -4.30 10.85 8.47
C PRO A 9 -4.88 12.06 9.20
N CYS A 10 -4.49 13.28 8.80
CA CYS A 10 -5.17 14.49 9.27
C CYS A 10 -6.63 14.51 8.80
N SER A 11 -7.49 15.27 9.49
CA SER A 11 -8.94 15.30 9.22
C SER A 11 -9.33 15.71 7.79
N ASP A 12 -8.46 16.45 7.10
CA ASP A 12 -8.62 16.88 5.71
C ASP A 12 -7.68 16.12 4.74
N ASP A 13 -6.96 15.11 5.22
CA ASP A 13 -6.05 14.31 4.41
C ASP A 13 -6.77 13.07 3.86
N TYR A 14 -6.60 12.81 2.58
CA TYR A 14 -7.22 11.71 1.85
C TYR A 14 -6.19 11.02 0.97
N ILE A 15 -6.35 9.71 0.83
CA ILE A 15 -5.45 8.87 0.05
C ILE A 15 -5.81 9.04 -1.44
N THR A 16 -4.80 9.22 -2.29
CA THR A 16 -4.99 9.35 -3.76
C THR A 16 -4.32 8.21 -4.53
N SER A 17 -3.33 7.55 -3.93
CA SER A 17 -2.68 6.39 -4.53
C SER A 17 -2.12 5.45 -3.48
N VAL A 18 -2.14 4.17 -3.82
CA VAL A 18 -1.49 3.11 -3.05
C VAL A 18 -0.68 2.25 -3.99
N GLU A 19 0.56 1.96 -3.64
CA GLU A 19 1.40 0.98 -4.32
C GLU A 19 1.38 -0.33 -3.57
N VAL A 20 1.34 -1.44 -4.30
CA VAL A 20 1.34 -2.79 -3.72
C VAL A 20 2.43 -3.63 -4.36
N GLY A 21 3.24 -4.26 -3.50
CA GLY A 21 4.25 -5.24 -3.88
C GLY A 21 3.70 -6.65 -3.72
N ILE A 22 3.74 -7.42 -4.80
CA ILE A 22 3.23 -8.79 -4.87
C ILE A 22 4.39 -9.73 -5.15
N THR A 23 4.49 -10.80 -4.37
CA THR A 23 5.47 -11.86 -4.58
C THR A 23 4.92 -13.21 -4.13
N ASN A 24 5.53 -14.29 -4.58
CA ASN A 24 5.21 -15.62 -4.10
C ASN A 24 5.91 -15.88 -2.74
N TYR A 25 5.27 -15.46 -1.65
CA TYR A 25 5.85 -15.53 -0.31
C TYR A 25 6.00 -16.98 0.22
N ASN A 26 5.17 -17.92 -0.24
CA ASN A 26 5.15 -19.32 0.23
C ASN A 26 5.34 -20.36 -0.89
N HIS A 27 5.91 -19.97 -2.02
CA HIS A 27 6.08 -20.81 -3.22
C HIS A 27 4.81 -21.34 -3.92
N ASP A 28 3.62 -21.21 -3.33
CA ASP A 28 2.37 -21.70 -3.92
C ASP A 28 1.44 -20.62 -4.50
N THR A 29 1.43 -19.39 -3.95
CA THR A 29 0.48 -18.34 -4.34
C THR A 29 1.07 -16.94 -4.22
N LEU A 30 0.78 -16.08 -5.21
CA LEU A 30 1.09 -14.65 -5.14
C LEU A 30 0.32 -13.99 -4.00
N SER A 31 1.03 -13.24 -3.18
CA SER A 31 0.46 -12.48 -2.06
C SER A 31 0.96 -11.04 -2.09
N VAL A 32 0.09 -10.12 -1.67
CA VAL A 32 0.45 -8.75 -1.36
C VAL A 32 1.28 -8.76 -0.09
N VAL A 33 2.55 -8.39 -0.22
CA VAL A 33 3.54 -8.38 0.87
C VAL A 33 3.99 -6.98 1.27
N MET A 34 3.69 -6.00 0.41
CA MET A 34 3.92 -4.58 0.67
C MET A 34 2.69 -3.79 0.24
N LEU A 35 2.33 -2.81 1.05
CA LEU A 35 1.37 -1.76 0.73
C LEU A 35 1.97 -0.43 1.12
N THR A 36 2.18 0.47 0.16
CA THR A 36 2.65 1.83 0.40
C THR A 36 1.57 2.82 0.03
N ILE A 37 1.14 3.63 0.97
CA ILE A 37 0.37 4.84 0.68
C ILE A 37 1.37 5.80 0.05
N ASN A 38 1.32 6.01 -1.27
CA ASN A 38 2.31 6.80 -2.02
C ASN A 38 1.99 8.30 -2.00
N ARG A 39 0.70 8.65 -1.89
CA ARG A 39 0.26 10.04 -1.96
C ARG A 39 -1.04 10.28 -1.21
N THR A 40 -0.97 11.22 -0.28
CA THR A 40 -2.14 11.92 0.24
C THR A 40 -2.18 13.35 -0.32
N ASN A 41 -3.27 14.11 -0.15
CA ASN A 41 -3.29 15.52 -0.57
C ASN A 41 -2.29 16.39 0.20
N ARG A 42 -1.78 15.91 1.35
CA ARG A 42 -0.67 16.55 2.08
C ARG A 42 0.72 16.00 1.73
N GLY A 43 0.82 15.03 0.82
CA GLY A 43 2.11 14.51 0.32
C GLY A 43 2.80 13.51 1.25
N ILE A 44 2.07 12.84 2.15
CA ILE A 44 2.64 11.83 3.05
C ILE A 44 2.75 10.49 2.33
N ALA A 45 3.89 9.80 2.49
CA ALA A 45 4.07 8.41 2.10
C ALA A 45 4.28 7.50 3.32
N ARG A 46 3.64 6.32 3.34
CA ARG A 46 3.73 5.34 4.43
C ARG A 46 3.73 3.93 3.88
N ALA A 47 4.78 3.17 4.18
CA ALA A 47 4.90 1.76 3.78
C ALA A 47 4.47 0.82 4.92
N PHE A 48 3.80 -0.26 4.55
CA PHE A 48 3.38 -1.37 5.41
C PHE A 48 3.85 -2.69 4.79
N GLY A 49 4.20 -3.65 5.66
CA GLY A 49 4.71 -4.95 5.23
C GLY A 49 6.22 -4.95 4.95
N SER A 50 6.70 -6.01 4.31
CA SER A 50 8.13 -6.19 4.05
C SER A 50 8.52 -5.47 2.77
N GLY A 51 8.77 -4.17 2.92
CA GLY A 51 9.17 -3.28 1.83
C GLY A 51 9.73 -1.96 2.36
N LEU A 52 10.86 -2.03 3.05
CA LEU A 52 11.67 -0.84 3.32
C LEU A 52 12.65 -0.66 2.16
N ILE A 53 12.38 0.28 1.26
CA ILE A 53 13.47 1.09 0.72
C ILE A 53 13.66 2.16 1.79
N GLY A 54 14.68 1.98 2.64
CA GLY A 54 14.91 2.80 3.82
C GLY A 54 14.96 4.29 3.48
N SER A 55 14.17 5.09 4.20
CA SER A 55 14.45 6.51 4.35
C SER A 55 15.70 6.65 5.22
N ASN A 56 16.86 6.69 4.57
CA ASN A 56 18.16 7.15 5.13
C ASN A 56 18.70 6.48 6.42
N GLU A 57 18.15 5.35 6.84
CA GLU A 57 18.87 4.41 7.72
C GLU A 57 19.08 3.13 6.91
N GLU A 58 20.33 2.65 6.92
CA GLU A 58 20.89 1.53 6.15
C GLU A 58 19.91 0.41 5.75
N PRO A 59 20.02 -0.15 4.52
CA PRO A 59 19.02 -1.03 3.93
C PRO A 59 18.97 -2.39 4.64
N VAL A 60 18.12 -2.54 5.63
CA VAL A 60 17.78 -3.86 6.21
C VAL A 60 16.65 -4.49 5.39
N LEU A 61 16.96 -4.95 4.16
CA LEU A 61 16.22 -5.90 3.29
C LEU A 61 16.36 -5.57 1.78
N ALA A 62 17.58 -5.58 1.26
CA ALA A 62 17.83 -5.54 -0.19
C ALA A 62 17.48 -6.84 -0.94
N SER A 63 16.49 -7.64 -0.51
CA SER A 63 16.30 -9.01 -1.04
C SER A 63 14.86 -9.45 -1.34
N ILE A 64 13.83 -8.63 -1.10
CA ILE A 64 12.48 -9.01 -1.56
C ILE A 64 12.33 -8.60 -3.01
N LYS A 65 12.52 -9.58 -3.90
CA LYS A 65 12.15 -9.45 -5.30
C LYS A 65 10.63 -9.55 -5.41
N TYR A 66 9.98 -8.42 -5.63
CA TYR A 66 8.59 -8.42 -6.04
C TYR A 66 8.49 -8.98 -7.45
N GLU A 67 7.54 -9.88 -7.66
CA GLU A 67 7.18 -10.34 -8.99
C GLU A 67 6.38 -9.26 -9.72
N LYS A 68 5.57 -8.50 -8.98
CA LYS A 68 4.77 -7.41 -9.51
C LYS A 68 4.69 -6.25 -8.53
N ILE A 69 4.84 -5.04 -9.04
CA ILE A 69 4.51 -3.81 -8.33
C ILE A 69 3.35 -3.15 -9.09
N LEU A 70 2.32 -2.75 -8.36
CA LEU A 70 1.13 -2.11 -8.92
C LEU A 70 0.84 -0.81 -8.19
N VAL A 71 0.47 0.23 -8.94
CA VAL A 71 -0.05 1.47 -8.36
C VAL A 71 -1.56 1.52 -8.60
N LEU A 72 -2.31 1.50 -7.51
CA LEU A 72 -3.75 1.67 -7.47
C LEU A 72 -4.05 3.17 -7.31
N GLN A 73 -4.46 3.79 -8.41
CA GLN A 73 -4.84 5.20 -8.43
C GLN A 73 -5.83 5.48 -9.57
N LYS A 74 -6.59 6.56 -9.42
CA LYS A 74 -7.39 7.14 -10.49
C LYS A 74 -7.22 8.65 -10.46
N ARG A 75 -6.93 9.23 -11.63
CA ARG A 75 -6.70 10.69 -11.76
C ARG A 75 -7.91 11.46 -11.24
N ASP A 76 -7.67 12.52 -10.48
CA ASP A 76 -8.68 13.39 -9.86
C ASP A 76 -9.69 12.65 -8.95
N HIS A 77 -9.26 11.54 -8.33
CA HIS A 77 -10.08 10.79 -7.38
C HIS A 77 -9.31 10.50 -6.09
N LYS A 78 -10.05 10.38 -4.99
CA LYS A 78 -9.56 9.87 -3.71
C LYS A 78 -10.05 8.45 -3.47
N ILE A 79 -9.26 7.68 -2.73
CA ILE A 79 -9.58 6.32 -2.31
C ILE A 79 -10.45 6.38 -1.05
N LEU A 80 -11.63 5.76 -1.12
CA LEU A 80 -12.59 5.70 -0.01
C LEU A 80 -12.44 4.43 0.83
N GLY A 81 -11.87 3.39 0.25
CA GLY A 81 -11.76 2.10 0.90
C GLY A 81 -11.16 1.06 -0.02
N PHE A 82 -10.99 -0.14 0.54
CA PHE A 82 -10.36 -1.26 -0.13
C PHE A 82 -11.34 -2.43 -0.23
N TYR A 83 -11.17 -3.25 -1.27
CA TYR A 83 -11.80 -4.55 -1.40
C TYR A 83 -10.73 -5.57 -1.81
N GLY A 84 -11.01 -6.86 -1.63
CA GLY A 84 -10.03 -7.87 -1.97
C GLY A 84 -10.40 -9.26 -1.50
N ARG A 85 -9.43 -10.16 -1.60
CA ARG A 85 -9.50 -11.54 -1.09
C ARG A 85 -8.32 -11.79 -0.17
N SER A 86 -8.60 -12.36 1.00
CA SER A 86 -7.57 -12.86 1.90
C SER A 86 -7.92 -14.24 2.40
N SER A 87 -6.86 -14.99 2.72
CA SER A 87 -6.93 -16.25 3.45
C SER A 87 -5.91 -16.15 4.59
N LYS A 88 -4.84 -16.95 4.55
CA LYS A 88 -3.70 -16.80 5.46
C LYS A 88 -2.89 -15.52 5.20
N PHE A 89 -2.89 -15.04 3.96
CA PHE A 89 -2.26 -13.79 3.52
C PHE A 89 -3.24 -12.98 2.66
N LEU A 90 -2.90 -11.72 2.37
CA LEU A 90 -3.65 -10.90 1.42
C LEU A 90 -3.30 -11.33 0.00
N GLU A 91 -4.25 -11.89 -0.73
CA GLU A 91 -4.04 -12.43 -2.08
C GLU A 91 -4.33 -11.37 -3.15
N GLU A 92 -5.42 -10.62 -2.96
CA GLU A 92 -5.90 -9.63 -3.90
C GLU A 92 -6.34 -8.36 -3.16
N ILE A 93 -6.07 -7.21 -3.77
CA ILE A 93 -6.51 -5.91 -3.27
C ILE A 93 -6.88 -4.98 -4.42
N GLY A 94 -7.97 -4.25 -4.25
CA GLY A 94 -8.45 -3.18 -5.10
C GLY A 94 -8.96 -2.02 -4.26
N VAL A 95 -9.30 -0.90 -4.92
CA VAL A 95 -9.71 0.35 -4.27
C VAL A 95 -11.06 0.83 -4.80
N TYR A 96 -11.90 1.31 -3.89
CA TYR A 96 -13.04 2.16 -4.23
C TYR A 96 -12.58 3.62 -4.28
N VAL A 97 -13.06 4.36 -5.28
CA VAL A 97 -12.64 5.73 -5.52
C VAL A 97 -13.83 6.64 -5.81
N GLU A 98 -13.74 7.90 -5.39
CA GLU A 98 -14.67 8.96 -5.76
C GLU A 98 -13.94 10.20 -6.28
N PRO A 99 -14.57 11.02 -7.14
CA PRO A 99 -13.98 12.28 -7.60
C PRO A 99 -13.59 13.20 -6.43
N ILE A 100 -12.48 13.91 -6.59
CA ILE A 100 -12.14 15.02 -5.70
C ILE A 100 -12.98 16.21 -6.16
N ASN A 101 -14.00 16.58 -5.38
CA ASN A 101 -14.74 17.82 -5.57
C ASN A 101 -14.01 18.92 -4.79
N ASP A 102 -13.45 19.89 -5.51
CA ASP A 102 -13.03 21.16 -4.94
C ASP A 102 -14.30 22.05 -4.86
N GLU A 103 -15.06 21.96 -3.76
CA GLU A 103 -16.07 22.99 -3.42
C GLU A 103 -15.42 24.15 -2.65
#